data_AF-A0A9J6BMW8-F1
#
_entry.id   AF-A0A9J6BMW8-F1
#
_cell.length_a   1.000
_cell.length_b   1.000
_cell.length_c   1.000
_cell.angle_alpha   90.00
_cell.angle_beta   90.00
_cell.angle_gamma   90.00
#
_symmetry.space_group_name_H-M   'P 1'
#
loop_
_entity.id
_entity.type
_entity.pdbx_description
1 polymer ?
#
loop_
_entity_poly.entity_id
_entity_poly.type
_entity_poly.pdbx_seq_one_letter_code
_entity_poly.pdbx_strand_id
1 'polypeptide(L)'
;MPVATRWFSYYNSLSTLQSLKYVCIKLIDEEGDILKEIAPKNNSALVLSLIKSNTFWDRLSKLIKNIEFPSNVIGKLESDDASLSLVYNYFGQLYNYYEDEKDIQRKVKSRLEFLLTPSISLAFILTPKHAAQGYFFR
;
A
#
# COMPACT_ATOMS: atom_id res chain seq x y z
N MET A 1 -9.80 -15.95 -6.17
CA MET A 1 -9.91 -14.87 -5.15
C MET A 1 -8.53 -14.30 -4.96
N PRO A 2 -8.29 -12.97 -5.02
CA PRO A 2 -6.95 -12.42 -4.83
C PRO A 2 -6.43 -12.88 -3.47
N VAL A 3 -5.28 -13.54 -3.45
CA VAL A 3 -4.63 -13.97 -2.20
C VAL A 3 -4.32 -12.71 -1.41
N ALA A 4 -4.91 -12.54 -0.23
CA ALA A 4 -4.67 -11.38 0.61
C ALA A 4 -3.22 -11.43 1.10
N THR A 5 -2.31 -10.74 0.40
CA THR A 5 -0.94 -10.62 0.88
C THR A 5 -0.86 -9.79 2.14
N ARG A 6 0.26 -9.94 2.84
CA ARG A 6 0.60 -9.08 3.99
C ARG A 6 0.47 -7.60 3.62
N TRP A 7 0.94 -7.18 2.45
CA TRP A 7 0.88 -5.79 1.97
C TRP A 7 -0.55 -5.28 1.74
N PHE A 8 -1.39 -6.05 1.05
CA PHE A 8 -2.79 -5.70 0.84
C PHE A 8 -3.58 -5.73 2.16
N SER A 9 -3.29 -6.70 3.03
CA SER A 9 -3.87 -6.80 4.37
C SER A 9 -3.50 -5.61 5.25
N TYR A 10 -2.24 -5.14 5.20
CA TYR A 10 -1.81 -3.94 5.90
C TYR A 10 -2.51 -2.70 5.38
N TYR A 11 -2.58 -2.51 4.06
CA TYR A 11 -3.33 -1.40 3.47
C TYR A 11 -4.81 -1.41 3.88
N ASN A 12 -5.48 -2.56 3.80
CA ASN A 12 -6.88 -2.68 4.21
C ASN A 12 -7.06 -2.41 5.70
N SER A 13 -6.16 -2.92 6.55
CA SER A 13 -6.22 -2.71 8.00
C SER A 13 -6.06 -1.22 8.34
N LEU A 14 -5.10 -0.54 7.73
CA LEU A 14 -4.86 0.89 7.93
C LEU A 14 -6.03 1.73 7.40
N SER A 15 -6.55 1.39 6.22
CA SER A 15 -7.70 2.08 5.62
C SER A 15 -8.98 1.90 6.46
N THR A 16 -9.19 0.71 7.00
CA THR A 16 -10.30 0.42 7.92
C THR A 16 -10.13 1.17 9.24
N LEU A 17 -8.92 1.20 9.79
CA LEU A 17 -8.65 1.99 10.99
C LEU A 17 -8.94 3.48 10.76
N GLN A 18 -8.54 4.02 9.61
CA GLN A 18 -8.82 5.41 9.22
C GLN A 18 -10.32 5.70 9.10
N SER A 19 -11.11 4.79 8.51
CA SER A 19 -12.56 4.97 8.38
C SER A 19 -13.27 4.92 9.74
N LEU A 20 -12.69 4.20 10.71
CA LEU A 20 -13.20 4.08 12.07
C LEU A 20 -12.73 5.20 13.02
N LYS A 21 -11.99 6.23 12.55
CA LYS A 21 -11.47 7.34 13.38
C LYS A 21 -12.48 7.85 14.42
N TYR A 22 -13.67 8.24 13.97
CA TYR A 22 -14.69 8.84 14.85
C TYR A 22 -15.32 7.82 15.78
N VAL A 23 -15.44 6.56 15.36
CA VAL A 23 -15.90 5.46 16.22
C VAL A 23 -14.89 5.23 17.34
N CYS A 24 -13.59 5.17 17.03
CA CYS A 24 -12.54 5.01 18.03
C CYS A 24 -12.50 6.20 19.01
N ILE A 25 -12.64 7.43 18.54
CA ILE A 25 -12.69 8.62 19.41
C ILE A 25 -13.90 8.55 20.34
N LYS A 26 -15.08 8.24 19.78
CA LYS A 26 -16.33 8.17 20.54
C LYS A 26 -16.31 7.04 21.57
N LEU A 27 -15.77 5.87 21.25
CA LEU A 27 -15.59 4.77 22.20
C LEU A 27 -14.74 5.20 23.40
N ILE A 28 -13.63 5.92 23.16
CA ILE A 28 -12.79 6.42 24.25
C ILE A 28 -13.52 7.45 25.12
N ASP A 29 -14.34 8.30 24.51
CA ASP A 29 -15.07 9.37 25.21
C ASP A 29 -16.29 8.83 25.98
N GLU A 30 -16.93 7.75 25.49
CA GLU A 30 -18.05 7.06 26.15
C GLU A 30 -17.58 6.07 27.23
N GLU A 31 -16.35 5.57 27.18
CA GLU A 31 -15.74 4.66 28.16
C GLU A 31 -15.31 5.34 29.48
N GLY A 32 -16.07 6.37 29.89
CA GLY A 32 -15.98 6.98 31.21
C GLY A 32 -16.25 5.97 32.33
N ASP A 33 -15.25 5.76 33.17
CA ASP A 33 -15.22 5.00 34.43
C ASP A 33 -15.07 3.47 34.39
N ILE A 34 -15.66 2.75 33.43
CA ILE A 34 -15.66 1.26 33.45
C ILE A 34 -14.27 0.64 33.14
N LEU A 35 -13.43 1.29 32.32
CA LEU A 35 -12.09 0.77 31.97
C LEU A 35 -10.96 1.24 32.90
N LYS A 36 -11.23 2.18 33.81
CA LYS A 36 -10.24 2.56 34.85
C LYS A 36 -9.93 1.38 35.77
N GLU A 37 -10.87 0.44 35.93
CA GLU A 37 -10.72 -0.76 36.76
C GLU A 37 -10.06 -1.94 36.04
N ILE A 38 -10.08 -1.98 34.70
CA ILE A 38 -9.71 -3.17 33.92
C ILE A 38 -8.38 -3.01 33.15
N ALA A 39 -7.86 -1.78 32.96
CA ALA A 39 -6.70 -1.57 32.10
C ALA A 39 -5.32 -1.82 32.79
N PRO A 40 -4.42 -2.63 32.19
CA PRO A 40 -3.02 -2.68 32.60
C PRO A 40 -2.34 -1.32 32.37
N LYS A 41 -1.78 -0.78 33.45
CA LYS A 41 -1.52 0.66 33.69
C LYS A 41 -0.52 1.41 32.78
N ASN A 42 0.19 0.77 31.83
CA ASN A 42 1.31 1.47 31.15
C ASN A 42 1.15 1.70 29.64
N ASN A 43 0.43 0.85 28.90
CA ASN A 43 0.30 1.01 27.43
C ASN A 43 -1.01 1.70 27.00
N SER A 44 -2.03 1.75 27.84
CA SER A 44 -3.34 2.31 27.49
C SER A 44 -3.30 3.82 27.31
N ALA A 45 -2.65 4.57 28.21
CA ALA A 45 -2.66 6.04 28.17
C ALA A 45 -2.02 6.64 26.90
N LEU A 46 -0.93 6.03 26.42
CA LEU A 46 -0.25 6.45 25.18
C LEU A 46 -1.10 6.14 23.93
N VAL A 47 -1.75 4.99 23.90
CA VAL A 47 -2.62 4.61 22.77
C VAL A 47 -3.86 5.52 22.72
N LEU A 48 -4.47 5.79 23.88
CA LEU A 48 -5.61 6.69 23.99
C LEU A 48 -5.27 8.12 23.56
N SER A 49 -4.10 8.64 23.95
CA SER A 49 -3.65 9.97 23.52
C SER A 49 -3.33 10.01 22.02
N LEU A 50 -2.85 8.91 21.45
CA LEU A 50 -2.56 8.77 20.03
C LEU A 50 -3.86 8.76 19.19
N ILE A 51 -4.90 8.05 19.64
CA ILE A 51 -6.22 8.02 18.98
C ILE A 51 -6.88 9.40 19.00
N LYS A 52 -6.64 10.22 20.03
CA LYS A 52 -7.11 11.61 20.09
C LYS A 52 -6.25 12.59 19.28
N SER A 53 -5.08 12.18 18.80
CA SER A 53 -4.15 13.05 18.08
C SER A 53 -4.55 13.23 16.62
N ASN A 54 -4.92 14.45 16.21
CA ASN A 54 -5.14 14.76 14.79
C ASN A 54 -3.88 14.52 13.94
N THR A 55 -2.70 14.83 14.49
CA THR A 55 -1.42 14.61 13.80
C THR A 55 -1.19 13.15 13.46
N PHE A 56 -1.62 12.22 14.33
CA PHE A 56 -1.56 10.78 14.04
C PHE A 56 -2.42 10.43 12.83
N TRP A 57 -3.70 10.86 12.82
CA TRP A 57 -4.62 10.58 11.74
C TRP A 57 -4.21 11.21 10.40
N ASP A 58 -3.61 12.40 10.43
CA ASP A 58 -3.08 13.05 9.23
C ASP A 58 -1.89 12.26 8.65
N ARG A 59 -1.00 11.78 9.53
CA ARG A 59 0.12 10.91 9.13
C ARG A 59 -0.36 9.56 8.62
N LEU A 60 -1.38 8.97 9.25
CA LEU A 60 -2.00 7.73 8.80
C LEU A 60 -2.63 7.89 7.41
N SER A 61 -3.34 8.99 7.16
CA SER A 61 -3.89 9.30 5.84
C SER A 61 -2.81 9.44 4.77
N LYS A 62 -1.70 10.12 5.07
CA LYS A 62 -0.54 10.20 4.17
C LYS A 62 0.08 8.82 3.90
N LEU A 63 0.24 8.01 4.95
CA LEU A 63 0.78 6.66 4.81
C LEU A 63 -0.11 5.79 3.91
N ILE A 64 -1.43 5.81 4.12
CA ILE A 64 -2.39 5.07 3.30
C ILE A 64 -2.26 5.45 1.82
N LYS A 65 -2.24 6.76 1.51
CA LYS A 65 -2.04 7.24 0.13
C LYS A 65 -0.73 6.75 -0.49
N ASN A 66 0.34 6.73 0.29
CA ASN A 66 1.65 6.31 -0.19
C ASN A 66 1.73 4.81 -0.49
N ILE A 67 0.98 3.97 0.25
CA ILE A 67 1.01 2.51 0.07
C ILE A 67 -0.15 1.98 -0.80
N GLU A 68 -1.16 2.79 -1.08
CA GLU A 68 -2.35 2.39 -1.85
C GLU A 68 -1.98 1.84 -3.23
N PHE A 69 -1.25 2.64 -4.02
CA PHE A 69 -0.85 2.24 -5.37
C PHE A 69 -0.01 0.95 -5.39
N PRO A 70 1.09 0.82 -4.64
CA PRO A 70 1.86 -0.43 -4.62
C PRO A 70 1.07 -1.62 -4.08
N SER A 71 0.20 -1.46 -3.08
CA SER A 71 -0.64 -2.54 -2.58
C SER A 71 -1.64 -3.03 -3.63
N ASN A 72 -2.23 -2.11 -4.42
CA ASN A 72 -3.13 -2.47 -5.53
C ASN A 72 -2.39 -3.16 -6.68
N VAL A 73 -1.16 -2.74 -7.00
CA VAL A 73 -0.30 -3.41 -7.99
C VAL A 73 0.00 -4.85 -7.56
N ILE A 74 0.44 -5.05 -6.32
CA ILE A 74 0.75 -6.38 -5.77
C ILE A 74 -0.50 -7.27 -5.82
N GLY A 75 -1.64 -6.77 -5.34
CA GLY A 75 -2.89 -7.53 -5.36
C GLY A 75 -3.35 -7.95 -6.77
N LYS A 76 -3.05 -7.15 -7.80
CA LYS A 76 -3.31 -7.51 -9.20
C LYS A 76 -2.31 -8.53 -9.72
N LEU A 77 -1.03 -8.40 -9.42
CA LEU A 77 0.02 -9.32 -9.86
C LEU A 77 -0.10 -10.71 -9.24
N GLU A 78 -0.73 -10.81 -8.07
CA GLU A 78 -0.96 -12.06 -7.35
C GLU A 78 -2.31 -12.70 -7.70
N SER A 79 -3.08 -12.11 -8.61
CA SER A 79 -4.28 -12.77 -9.14
C SER A 79 -3.90 -13.89 -10.10
N ASP A 80 -4.69 -14.98 -10.11
CA ASP A 80 -4.44 -16.14 -10.97
C ASP A 80 -4.47 -15.77 -12.48
N ASP A 81 -5.13 -14.67 -12.82
CA ASP A 81 -5.27 -14.15 -14.19
C ASP A 81 -4.18 -13.13 -14.57
N ALA A 82 -3.20 -12.88 -13.70
CA ALA A 82 -2.18 -11.87 -13.92
C ALA A 82 -1.19 -12.30 -15.02
N SER A 83 -1.22 -11.61 -16.17
CA SER A 83 -0.21 -11.80 -17.21
C SER A 83 1.17 -11.31 -16.77
N LEU A 84 2.22 -12.08 -17.10
CA LEU A 84 3.61 -11.72 -16.86
C LEU A 84 4.00 -10.36 -17.47
N SER A 85 3.33 -9.97 -18.56
CA SER A 85 3.54 -8.66 -19.20
C SER A 85 3.15 -7.48 -18.31
N LEU A 86 2.24 -7.67 -17.36
CA LEU A 86 1.82 -6.60 -16.45
C LEU A 86 2.91 -6.23 -15.44
N VAL A 87 3.82 -7.16 -15.12
CA VAL A 87 4.93 -6.90 -14.19
C VAL A 87 5.74 -5.70 -14.66
N TYR A 88 6.20 -5.74 -15.91
CA TYR A 88 7.00 -4.67 -16.49
C TYR A 88 6.25 -3.34 -16.55
N ASN A 89 4.97 -3.38 -16.96
CA ASN A 89 4.10 -2.21 -17.01
C ASN A 89 3.95 -1.55 -15.62
N TYR A 90 3.68 -2.34 -14.57
CA TYR A 90 3.49 -1.79 -13.24
C TYR A 90 4.77 -1.25 -12.61
N PHE A 91 5.94 -1.81 -12.90
CA PHE A 91 7.20 -1.19 -12.49
C PHE A 91 7.41 0.17 -13.16
N GLY A 92 7.04 0.33 -14.44
CA GLY A 92 7.04 1.62 -15.11
C GLY A 92 6.07 2.62 -14.46
N GLN A 93 4.85 2.18 -14.13
CA GLN A 93 3.89 3.03 -13.42
C GLN A 93 4.37 3.41 -12.01
N LEU A 94 4.99 2.48 -11.26
CA LEU A 94 5.59 2.77 -9.96
C LEU A 94 6.72 3.79 -10.08
N TYR A 95 7.56 3.67 -11.10
CA TYR A 95 8.65 4.63 -11.34
C TYR A 95 8.11 6.05 -11.60
N ASN A 96 7.05 6.16 -12.40
CA ASN A 96 6.41 7.45 -12.71
C ASN A 96 5.57 8.00 -11.55
N TYR A 97 4.93 7.12 -10.77
CA TYR A 97 4.12 7.53 -9.61
C TYR A 97 4.97 8.25 -8.54
N TYR A 98 6.24 7.84 -8.40
CA TYR A 98 7.19 8.44 -7.47
C TYR A 98 8.18 9.39 -8.16
N GLU A 99 7.78 10.10 -9.23
CA GLU A 99 8.69 10.99 -10.00
C GLU A 99 9.42 12.02 -9.13
N ASP A 100 8.74 12.57 -8.12
CA ASP A 100 9.31 13.54 -7.19
C ASP A 100 10.20 12.90 -6.10
N GLU A 101 10.15 11.58 -5.93
CA GLU A 101 10.86 10.82 -4.89
C GLU A 101 12.00 9.97 -5.47
N LYS A 102 13.11 10.63 -5.83
CA LYS A 102 14.28 10.02 -6.49
C LYS A 102 14.83 8.77 -5.79
N ASP A 103 14.79 8.72 -4.46
CA ASP A 103 15.26 7.56 -3.71
C ASP A 103 14.32 6.35 -3.86
N ILE A 104 13.02 6.57 -3.98
CA ILE A 104 12.06 5.52 -4.27
C ILE A 104 12.23 5.06 -5.73
N GLN A 105 12.36 5.98 -6.68
CA GLN A 105 12.63 5.62 -8.08
C GLN A 105 13.88 4.76 -8.24
N ARG A 106 14.97 5.09 -7.53
CA ARG A 106 16.21 4.30 -7.55
C ARG A 106 15.96 2.88 -7.03
N LYS A 107 15.16 2.73 -5.96
CA LYS A 107 14.77 1.41 -5.43
C LYS A 107 13.89 0.64 -6.41
N VAL A 108 12.91 1.29 -7.03
CA VAL A 108 12.03 0.69 -8.04
C VAL A 108 12.86 0.17 -9.21
N LYS A 109 13.78 1.00 -9.74
CA LYS A 109 14.68 0.62 -10.83
C LYS A 109 15.59 -0.55 -10.47
N SER A 110 16.26 -0.47 -9.32
CA SER A 110 17.14 -1.54 -8.84
C SER A 110 16.39 -2.87 -8.64
N ARG A 111 15.14 -2.82 -8.17
CA ARG A 111 14.30 -4.01 -8.02
C ARG A 111 13.83 -4.56 -9.35
N LEU A 112 13.46 -3.69 -10.30
CA LEU A 112 13.13 -4.11 -11.65
C LEU A 112 14.32 -4.81 -12.30
N GLU A 113 15.51 -4.21 -12.27
CA GLU A 113 16.74 -4.79 -12.83
C GLU A 113 17.08 -6.17 -12.23
N PHE A 114 16.88 -6.35 -10.93
CA PHE A 114 17.06 -7.64 -10.27
C PHE A 114 16.05 -8.71 -10.72
N LEU A 115 14.79 -8.32 -10.93
CA LEU A 115 13.70 -9.24 -11.29
C LEU A 115 13.56 -9.45 -12.81
N LEU A 116 14.15 -8.56 -13.61
CA LEU A 116 13.99 -8.58 -15.06
C LEU A 116 14.62 -9.84 -15.63
N THR A 117 13.77 -10.72 -16.14
CA THR A 117 14.19 -11.91 -16.89
C THR A 117 13.85 -11.73 -18.37
N PRO A 118 14.56 -12.39 -19.28
CA PRO A 118 14.22 -12.38 -20.71
C PRO A 118 12.75 -12.74 -20.98
N SER A 119 12.17 -13.65 -20.18
CA SER A 119 10.77 -14.05 -20.28
C SER A 119 9.79 -12.91 -19.98
N ILE A 120 10.09 -12.04 -19.00
CA ILE A 120 9.27 -10.87 -18.68
C ILE A 120 9.29 -9.87 -19.85
N SER A 121 10.48 -9.60 -20.38
CA SER A 121 10.65 -8.70 -21.53
C SER A 121 9.92 -9.21 -22.77
N LEU A 122 10.06 -10.51 -23.08
CA LEU A 122 9.35 -11.14 -24.19
C LEU A 122 7.83 -11.12 -24.00
N ALA A 123 7.33 -11.46 -22.81
CA ALA A 123 5.90 -11.40 -22.52
C ALA A 123 5.33 -9.99 -22.70
N PHE A 124 6.06 -8.96 -22.27
CA PHE A 124 5.65 -7.57 -22.46
C PHE A 124 5.58 -7.19 -23.95
N ILE A 125 6.64 -7.45 -24.72
CA ILE A 125 6.71 -7.12 -26.17
C ILE A 125 5.64 -7.86 -26.96
N LEU A 126 5.40 -9.13 -26.65
CA LEU A 126 4.45 -9.98 -27.38
C LEU A 126 2.99 -9.76 -26.97
N THR A 127 2.73 -8.91 -25.97
CA THR A 127 1.35 -8.56 -25.59
C THR A 127 0.77 -7.55 -26.60
N PRO A 128 -0.33 -7.90 -27.31
CA PRO A 128 -0.85 -7.08 -28.42
C PRO A 128 -1.18 -5.62 -28.04
N LYS A 129 -1.67 -5.39 -26.81
CA LYS A 129 -1.96 -4.04 -26.31
C LYS A 129 -0.71 -3.16 -26.20
N HIS A 130 0.42 -3.73 -25.81
CA HIS A 130 1.68 -2.98 -25.64
C HIS A 130 2.39 -2.79 -26.97
N ALA A 131 2.35 -3.80 -27.84
CA ALA A 131 2.84 -3.69 -29.23
C ALA A 131 2.08 -2.61 -30.02
N ALA A 132 0.76 -2.50 -29.85
CA ALA A 132 -0.06 -1.49 -30.51
C ALA A 132 0.16 -0.06 -29.98
N GLN A 133 0.62 0.09 -28.73
CA GLN A 133 0.86 1.39 -28.09
C GLN A 133 2.30 1.90 -28.23
N GLY A 134 3.20 1.11 -28.82
CA GLY A 134 4.59 1.54 -29.08
C GLY A 134 5.42 1.79 -27.82
N TYR A 135 5.03 1.23 -26.67
CA TYR A 135 5.80 1.32 -25.43
C TYR A 135 7.07 0.48 -25.53
N PHE A 136 8.11 1.06 -26.11
CA PHE A 136 9.48 0.58 -25.97
C PHE A 136 10.17 1.58 -25.04
N PHE A 137 10.75 1.08 -23.94
CA PHE A 137 11.70 1.90 -23.20
C PHE A 137 12.83 2.27 -24.17
N ARG A 138 12.98 3.57 -24.44
CA ARG A 138 14.23 4.13 -24.98
C ARG A 138 15.17 4.43 -23.82
#